data_AF-A0A9W8HQU9-F1
#
_entry.id   AF-A0A9W8HQU9-F1
#
_cell.length_a   1.000
_cell.length_b   1.000
_cell.length_c   1.000
_cell.angle_alpha   90.00
_cell.angle_beta   90.00
_cell.angle_gamma   90.00
#
_symmetry.space_group_name_H-M   'P 1'
#
loop_
_entity.id
_entity.type
_entity.pdbx_description
1 polymer ?
#
loop_
_entity_poly.entity_id
_entity_poly.type
_entity_poly.pdbx_seq_one_letter_code
_entity_poly.pdbx_strand_id
1 'polypeptide(L)'
;MFNQRAGKRDGSGSGGDAQEVVRHSRYAARLTLYERAPELEVSIEEFEAFALDRLQVLRAIEDAQLRGKGEDDVRKRVNEALDRHLPLHTNRSRLPPRQLVGERRKDHVSHFILRLAFSRTEELRAWLVRYESALLKHRFREADAGERQELLNAARLQLAQVAPAARAAALGSGAEFYAPHEQLFEVDFERVLDLVARSQVVLRGGKAYVPQGDVVALLVHEFRQ
;
A
#
# COMPACT_ATOMS: atom_id res chain seq x y z
N MET A 1 -26.37 34.61 46.71
CA MET A 1 -24.92 34.51 46.41
C MET A 1 -24.39 33.39 47.30
N PHE A 2 -23.89 32.24 46.87
CA PHE A 2 -22.91 31.96 45.83
C PHE A 2 -23.14 30.57 45.23
N ASN A 3 -22.96 30.50 43.92
CA ASN A 3 -23.04 29.32 43.07
C ASN A 3 -21.63 28.71 43.00
N GLN A 4 -21.46 27.41 43.26
CA GLN A 4 -20.21 26.71 42.91
C GLN A 4 -20.50 25.59 41.90
N ARG A 5 -19.99 25.84 40.69
CA ARG A 5 -20.03 24.99 39.51
C ARG A 5 -19.20 23.73 39.73
N ALA A 6 -19.79 22.57 39.48
CA ALA A 6 -19.08 21.33 39.26
C ALA A 6 -18.22 21.44 37.98
N GLY A 7 -16.90 21.38 38.14
CA GLY A 7 -15.94 21.37 37.05
C GLY A 7 -16.01 20.05 36.29
N LYS A 8 -16.46 20.14 35.04
CA LYS A 8 -16.38 19.12 34.00
C LYS A 8 -14.90 18.85 33.69
N ARG A 9 -14.38 17.67 34.04
CA ARG A 9 -13.07 17.22 33.57
C ARG A 9 -13.25 16.61 32.18
N ASP A 10 -12.83 17.36 31.17
CA ASP A 10 -12.76 16.88 29.79
C ASP A 10 -11.68 15.78 29.68
N GLY A 11 -12.12 14.56 29.37
CA GLY A 11 -11.25 13.44 29.01
C GLY A 11 -10.80 13.59 27.56
N SER A 12 -9.60 14.15 27.35
CA SER A 12 -8.98 14.29 26.02
C SER A 12 -7.51 13.82 26.01
N GLY A 13 -7.21 12.71 26.70
CA GLY A 13 -5.83 12.21 26.85
C GLY A 13 -5.51 10.83 26.25
N SER A 14 -6.48 9.98 25.89
CA SER A 14 -6.19 8.56 25.60
C SER A 14 -5.72 8.25 24.17
N GLY A 15 -5.79 9.22 23.25
CA GLY A 15 -5.41 9.01 21.85
C GLY A 15 -3.90 8.98 21.59
N GLY A 16 -3.11 9.68 22.43
CA GLY A 16 -1.66 9.79 22.29
C GLY A 16 -0.95 8.48 22.65
N ASP A 17 -1.23 7.94 23.84
CA ASP A 17 -0.61 6.70 24.35
C ASP A 17 -0.86 5.49 23.43
N ALA A 18 -2.08 5.41 22.87
CA ALA A 18 -2.46 4.34 21.94
C ALA A 18 -1.66 4.38 20.62
N GLN A 19 -1.36 5.58 20.11
CA GLN A 19 -0.55 5.74 18.90
C GLN A 19 0.93 5.44 19.17
N GLU A 20 1.46 5.79 20.35
CA GLU A 20 2.83 5.47 20.72
C GLU A 20 3.07 3.96 20.83
N VAL A 21 2.13 3.21 21.43
CA VAL A 21 2.23 1.74 21.53
C VAL A 21 2.31 1.07 20.16
N VAL A 22 1.56 1.56 19.17
CA VAL A 22 1.62 1.01 17.81
C VAL A 22 2.92 1.42 17.11
N ARG A 23 3.39 2.66 17.28
CA ARG A 23 4.65 3.14 16.70
C ARG A 23 5.88 2.40 17.23
N HIS A 24 5.85 1.94 18.48
CA HIS A 24 6.91 1.13 19.09
C HIS A 24 6.73 -0.38 18.90
N SER A 25 5.66 -0.82 18.22
CA SER A 25 5.46 -2.22 17.87
C SER A 25 6.29 -2.61 16.65
N ARG A 26 6.61 -3.91 16.53
CA ARG A 26 7.16 -4.52 15.29
C ARG A 26 6.28 -4.26 14.06
N TYR A 27 5.03 -3.90 14.27
CA TYR A 27 4.03 -3.60 13.26
C TYR A 27 3.58 -2.13 13.32
N ALA A 28 4.51 -1.18 13.17
CA ALA A 28 4.22 0.25 13.23
C ALA A 28 3.48 0.79 11.98
N ALA A 29 3.79 0.23 10.81
CA ALA A 29 3.23 0.63 9.53
C ALA A 29 2.04 -0.26 9.13
N ARG A 30 1.07 0.35 8.44
CA ARG A 30 -0.07 -0.35 7.83
C ARG A 30 0.35 -1.04 6.54
N LEU A 31 1.08 -0.34 5.67
CA LEU A 31 1.57 -0.88 4.41
C LEU A 31 3.01 -1.37 4.58
N THR A 32 3.33 -2.53 4.00
CA THR A 32 4.65 -3.16 4.11
C THR A 32 5.01 -3.83 2.78
N LEU A 33 6.31 -3.95 2.48
CA LEU A 33 6.85 -4.65 1.31
C LEU A 33 7.21 -6.12 1.57
N TYR A 34 6.92 -6.61 2.78
CA TYR A 34 7.19 -7.98 3.24
C TYR A 34 8.65 -8.44 3.04
N GLU A 35 9.61 -7.54 3.31
CA GLU A 35 11.04 -7.81 3.11
C GLU A 35 11.62 -8.87 4.08
N ARG A 36 11.15 -8.89 5.33
CA ARG A 36 11.68 -9.74 6.40
C ARG A 36 10.66 -10.77 6.84
N ALA A 37 11.06 -12.03 6.90
CA ALA A 37 10.18 -13.10 7.35
C ALA A 37 9.78 -12.90 8.82
N PRO A 38 8.55 -13.27 9.20
CA PRO A 38 8.09 -13.14 10.58
C PRO A 38 8.81 -14.14 11.51
N GLU A 39 9.62 -13.64 12.43
CA GLU A 39 10.24 -14.42 13.53
C GLU A 39 9.26 -14.57 14.70
N LEU A 40 8.20 -15.34 14.48
CA LEU A 40 7.15 -15.55 15.49
C LEU A 40 6.55 -16.95 15.35
N GLU A 41 6.13 -17.49 16.48
CA GLU A 41 5.38 -18.74 16.52
C GLU A 41 3.90 -18.48 16.16
N VAL A 42 3.34 -19.39 15.37
CA VAL A 42 1.95 -19.35 14.89
C VAL A 42 1.36 -20.72 15.16
N SER A 43 0.15 -20.77 15.73
CA SER A 43 -0.53 -22.06 15.90
C SER A 43 -0.93 -22.64 14.54
N ILE A 44 -1.19 -23.95 14.47
CA ILE A 44 -1.59 -24.60 13.22
C ILE A 44 -2.95 -24.04 12.75
N GLU A 45 -3.85 -23.76 13.68
CA GLU A 45 -5.18 -23.18 13.41
C GLU A 45 -5.05 -21.74 12.87
N GLU A 46 -4.19 -20.92 13.49
CA GLU A 46 -3.88 -19.58 12.98
C GLU A 46 -3.25 -19.64 11.59
N PHE A 47 -2.33 -20.59 11.38
CA PHE A 47 -1.65 -20.78 10.10
C PHE A 47 -2.64 -21.07 8.98
N GLU A 48 -3.57 -22.02 9.20
CA GLU A 48 -4.61 -22.37 8.23
C GLU A 48 -5.57 -21.19 7.99
N ALA A 49 -6.08 -20.57 9.05
CA ALA A 49 -7.02 -19.46 8.95
C ALA A 49 -6.42 -18.27 8.20
N PHE A 50 -5.17 -17.89 8.51
CA PHE A 50 -4.49 -16.76 7.88
C PHE A 50 -4.23 -17.02 6.39
N ALA A 51 -3.88 -18.25 6.03
CA ALA A 51 -3.69 -18.65 4.64
C ALA A 51 -5.01 -18.55 3.85
N LEU A 52 -6.09 -19.12 4.39
CA LEU A 52 -7.40 -19.14 3.76
C LEU A 52 -7.95 -17.74 3.55
N ASP A 53 -7.89 -16.89 4.57
CA ASP A 53 -8.40 -15.52 4.49
C ASP A 53 -7.68 -14.70 3.42
N ARG A 54 -6.34 -14.76 3.38
CA ARG A 54 -5.58 -14.05 2.34
C ARG A 54 -5.86 -14.61 0.94
N LEU A 55 -5.96 -15.94 0.81
CA LEU A 55 -6.27 -16.57 -0.46
C LEU A 55 -7.65 -16.14 -0.98
N GLN A 56 -8.64 -16.00 -0.10
CA GLN A 56 -9.97 -15.51 -0.46
C GLN A 56 -9.92 -14.06 -0.98
N VAL A 57 -9.12 -13.19 -0.36
CA VAL A 57 -8.89 -11.82 -0.88
C VAL A 57 -8.25 -11.85 -2.26
N LEU A 58 -7.19 -12.63 -2.47
CA LEU A 58 -6.51 -12.68 -3.77
C LEU A 58 -7.42 -13.23 -4.88
N ARG A 59 -8.22 -14.26 -4.59
CA ARG A 59 -9.23 -14.79 -5.51
C ARG A 59 -10.34 -13.77 -5.79
N ALA A 60 -10.77 -13.00 -4.79
CA ALA A 60 -11.75 -11.94 -5.02
C ALA A 60 -11.21 -10.85 -5.96
N ILE A 61 -9.91 -10.52 -5.88
CA ILE A 61 -9.25 -9.60 -6.81
C ILE A 61 -9.21 -10.22 -8.22
N GLU A 62 -8.87 -11.50 -8.35
CA GLU A 62 -8.90 -12.23 -9.61
C GLU A 62 -10.28 -12.20 -10.27
N ASP A 63 -11.31 -12.61 -9.55
CA ASP A 63 -12.69 -12.60 -10.04
C ASP A 63 -13.17 -11.20 -10.39
N ALA A 64 -12.81 -10.19 -9.59
CA ALA A 64 -13.15 -8.80 -9.85
C ALA A 64 -12.49 -8.29 -11.15
N GLN A 65 -11.22 -8.63 -11.41
CA GLN A 65 -10.55 -8.25 -12.65
C GLN A 65 -11.13 -8.94 -13.88
N LEU A 66 -11.61 -10.18 -13.75
CA LEU A 66 -12.18 -10.94 -14.86
C LEU A 66 -13.64 -10.57 -15.18
N ARG A 67 -14.43 -10.23 -14.16
CA ARG A 67 -15.89 -10.03 -14.28
C ARG A 67 -16.33 -8.59 -14.05
N GLY A 68 -15.45 -7.73 -13.56
CA GLY A 68 -15.77 -6.36 -13.17
C GLY A 68 -16.21 -5.53 -14.36
N LYS A 69 -17.28 -4.76 -14.18
CA LYS A 69 -17.84 -3.90 -15.23
C LYS A 69 -17.16 -2.52 -15.32
N GLY A 70 -16.17 -2.26 -14.45
CA GLY A 70 -15.41 -1.01 -14.37
C GLY A 70 -14.56 -0.93 -13.10
N GLU A 71 -13.69 0.07 -13.00
CA GLU A 71 -12.75 0.21 -11.87
C GLU A 71 -13.45 0.37 -10.51
N ASP A 72 -14.59 1.06 -10.46
CA ASP A 72 -15.35 1.24 -9.21
C ASP A 72 -16.00 -0.05 -8.70
N ASP A 73 -16.49 -0.91 -9.59
CA ASP A 73 -17.04 -2.22 -9.22
C ASP A 73 -15.93 -3.14 -8.69
N VAL A 74 -14.77 -3.13 -9.34
CA VAL A 74 -13.57 -3.83 -8.85
C VAL A 74 -13.19 -3.33 -7.46
N ARG A 75 -13.09 -2.00 -7.28
CA ARG A 75 -12.72 -1.40 -5.99
C ARG A 75 -13.67 -1.82 -4.87
N LYS A 76 -14.99 -1.79 -5.10
CA LYS A 76 -16.00 -2.19 -4.11
C LYS A 76 -15.86 -3.65 -3.70
N ARG A 77 -15.77 -4.56 -4.67
CA ARG A 77 -15.62 -6.01 -4.41
C ARG A 77 -14.35 -6.33 -3.63
N VAL A 78 -13.25 -5.65 -3.96
CA VAL A 78 -11.97 -5.83 -3.24
C VAL A 78 -12.07 -5.30 -1.82
N ASN A 79 -12.70 -4.14 -1.59
CA ASN A 79 -12.94 -3.60 -0.26
C ASN A 79 -13.83 -4.53 0.59
N GLU A 80 -14.92 -5.05 0.02
CA GLU A 80 -15.79 -6.02 0.71
C GLU A 80 -15.04 -7.29 1.13
N ALA A 81 -14.15 -7.81 0.27
CA ALA A 81 -13.33 -8.97 0.59
C ALA A 81 -12.29 -8.64 1.69
N LEU A 82 -11.67 -7.47 1.63
CA LEU A 82 -10.72 -7.01 2.64
C LEU A 82 -11.38 -6.86 4.00
N ASP A 83 -12.53 -6.19 4.07
CA ASP A 83 -13.24 -5.96 5.33
C ASP A 83 -13.68 -7.27 5.99
N ARG A 84 -14.00 -8.29 5.19
CA ARG A 84 -14.41 -9.61 5.69
C ARG A 84 -13.23 -10.48 6.15
N HIS A 85 -12.15 -10.52 5.38
CA HIS A 85 -11.11 -11.55 5.56
C HIS A 85 -9.78 -10.98 6.07
N LEU A 86 -9.42 -9.77 5.65
CA LEU A 86 -8.11 -9.19 5.95
C LEU A 86 -8.22 -7.67 6.25
N PRO A 87 -8.99 -7.30 7.29
CA PRO A 87 -9.16 -5.90 7.65
C PRO A 87 -7.82 -5.32 8.08
N LEU A 88 -7.56 -4.10 7.64
CA LEU A 88 -6.30 -3.43 7.89
C LEU A 88 -6.56 -1.95 8.12
N HIS A 89 -6.91 -1.61 9.35
CA HIS A 89 -7.33 -0.26 9.72
C HIS A 89 -6.14 0.70 9.90
N THR A 90 -6.39 1.99 9.67
CA THR A 90 -5.40 3.05 9.90
C THR A 90 -5.06 3.21 11.39
N ASN A 91 -3.87 3.74 11.67
CA ASN A 91 -3.44 4.16 13.02
C ASN A 91 -4.36 5.18 13.69
N ARG A 92 -5.21 5.87 12.91
CA ARG A 92 -6.20 6.84 13.40
C ARG A 92 -7.55 6.20 13.74
N SER A 93 -7.70 4.89 13.53
CA SER A 93 -8.93 4.17 13.84
C SER A 93 -9.21 4.21 15.35
N ARG A 94 -10.48 4.12 15.74
CA ARG A 94 -10.91 4.05 17.14
C ARG A 94 -10.68 2.67 17.77
N LEU A 95 -10.10 1.73 17.03
CA LEU A 95 -9.84 0.38 17.49
C LEU A 95 -8.71 0.34 18.52
N PRO A 96 -8.73 -0.64 19.45
CA PRO A 96 -7.65 -0.82 20.40
C PRO A 96 -6.31 -1.11 19.69
N PRO A 97 -5.17 -0.59 20.19
CA PRO A 97 -3.83 -0.85 19.63
C PRO A 97 -3.51 -2.33 19.42
N ARG A 98 -3.94 -3.20 20.36
CA ARG A 98 -3.74 -4.65 20.25
C ARG A 98 -4.43 -5.24 19.03
N GLN A 99 -5.60 -4.75 18.68
CA GLN A 99 -6.34 -5.20 17.50
C GLN A 99 -5.65 -4.74 16.21
N LEU A 100 -5.18 -3.49 16.15
CA LEU A 100 -4.43 -2.97 15.00
C LEU A 100 -3.13 -3.76 14.76
N VAL A 101 -2.42 -4.11 15.84
CA VAL A 101 -1.23 -4.96 15.76
C VAL A 101 -1.59 -6.38 15.32
N GLY A 102 -2.72 -6.92 15.78
CA GLY A 102 -3.24 -8.22 15.34
C GLY A 102 -3.56 -8.27 13.84
N GLU A 103 -4.20 -7.23 13.31
CA GLU A 103 -4.50 -7.09 11.87
C GLU A 103 -3.22 -7.10 11.03
N ARG A 104 -2.20 -6.35 11.45
CA ARG A 104 -0.90 -6.29 10.77
C ARG A 104 -0.10 -7.57 10.89
N ARG A 105 -0.17 -8.24 12.06
CA ARG A 105 0.41 -9.57 12.25
C ARG A 105 -0.22 -10.56 11.27
N LYS A 106 -1.56 -10.59 11.21
CA LYS A 106 -2.31 -11.46 10.28
C LYS A 106 -1.91 -11.18 8.84
N ASP A 107 -1.86 -9.92 8.43
CA ASP A 107 -1.44 -9.53 7.08
C ASP A 107 0.00 -9.98 6.75
N HIS A 108 0.95 -9.72 7.65
CA HIS A 108 2.33 -10.09 7.44
C HIS A 108 2.53 -11.61 7.37
N VAL A 109 1.96 -12.35 8.33
CA VAL A 109 2.12 -13.80 8.41
C VAL A 109 1.43 -14.50 7.25
N SER A 110 0.19 -14.11 6.93
CA SER A 110 -0.56 -14.70 5.82
C SER A 110 0.17 -14.59 4.48
N HIS A 111 0.85 -13.47 4.23
CA HIS A 111 1.67 -13.30 3.02
C HIS A 111 2.77 -14.37 2.91
N PHE A 112 3.54 -14.56 3.98
CA PHE A 112 4.62 -15.54 4.00
C PHE A 112 4.13 -16.98 3.95
N ILE A 113 2.97 -17.29 4.55
CA ILE A 113 2.35 -18.61 4.42
C ILE A 113 2.01 -18.91 2.96
N LEU A 114 1.41 -17.95 2.23
CA LEU A 114 1.10 -18.15 0.82
C LEU A 114 2.37 -18.27 -0.04
N ARG A 115 3.47 -17.58 0.28
CA ARG A 115 4.75 -17.78 -0.41
C ARG A 115 5.22 -19.22 -0.32
N LEU A 116 5.07 -19.87 0.84
CA LEU A 116 5.41 -21.28 1.00
C LEU A 116 4.54 -22.17 0.09
N ALA A 117 3.23 -21.94 0.08
CA ALA A 117 2.29 -22.75 -0.70
C ALA A 117 2.44 -22.57 -2.23
N PHE A 118 2.67 -21.35 -2.70
CA PHE A 118 2.70 -20.99 -4.13
C PHE A 118 4.10 -20.99 -4.76
N SER A 119 5.15 -21.34 -4.01
CA SER A 119 6.53 -21.40 -4.51
C SER A 119 6.81 -22.55 -5.50
N ARG A 120 5.92 -23.55 -5.57
CA ARG A 120 6.16 -24.85 -6.23
C ARG A 120 6.32 -24.76 -7.74
N THR A 121 5.49 -23.98 -8.43
CA THR A 121 5.52 -23.87 -9.89
C THR A 121 5.62 -22.41 -10.30
N GLU A 122 6.15 -22.16 -11.50
CA GLU A 122 6.25 -20.79 -12.03
C GLU A 122 4.88 -20.14 -12.20
N GLU A 123 3.89 -20.91 -12.65
CA GLU A 123 2.50 -20.45 -12.78
C GLU A 123 1.93 -19.97 -11.44
N LEU A 124 2.11 -20.73 -10.36
CA LEU A 124 1.64 -20.34 -9.03
C LEU A 124 2.38 -19.12 -8.49
N ARG A 125 3.70 -19.02 -8.73
CA ARG A 125 4.49 -17.84 -8.35
C ARG A 125 4.01 -16.60 -9.11
N ALA A 126 3.82 -16.72 -10.42
CA ALA A 126 3.33 -15.63 -11.26
C ALA A 126 1.92 -15.18 -10.85
N TRP A 127 1.05 -16.15 -10.51
CA TRP A 127 -0.29 -15.87 -9.97
C TRP A 127 -0.22 -15.08 -8.66
N LEU A 128 0.58 -15.55 -7.68
CA LEU A 128 0.73 -14.89 -6.39
C LEU A 128 1.29 -13.47 -6.56
N VAL A 129 2.39 -13.30 -7.30
CA VAL A 129 3.02 -12.00 -7.53
C VAL A 129 2.06 -11.03 -8.22
N ARG A 130 1.29 -11.49 -9.21
CA ARG A 130 0.31 -10.66 -9.92
C ARG A 130 -0.77 -10.13 -8.98
N TYR A 131 -1.39 -11.00 -8.19
CA TYR A 131 -2.52 -10.59 -7.34
C TYR A 131 -2.07 -9.89 -6.06
N GLU A 132 -0.90 -10.22 -5.51
CA GLU A 132 -0.28 -9.44 -4.43
C GLU A 132 0.11 -8.04 -4.89
N SER A 133 0.67 -7.91 -6.10
CA SER A 133 0.95 -6.60 -6.70
C SER A 133 -0.34 -5.77 -6.85
N ALA A 134 -1.44 -6.41 -7.26
CA ALA A 134 -2.74 -5.75 -7.39
C ALA A 134 -3.30 -5.33 -6.02
N LEU A 135 -3.16 -6.18 -5.00
CA LEU A 135 -3.55 -5.88 -3.63
C LEU A 135 -2.75 -4.70 -3.06
N LEU A 136 -1.42 -4.68 -3.25
CA LEU A 136 -0.57 -3.58 -2.83
C LEU A 136 -0.98 -2.27 -3.52
N LYS A 137 -1.21 -2.32 -4.84
CA LYS A 137 -1.68 -1.16 -5.62
C LYS A 137 -3.00 -0.61 -5.11
N HIS A 138 -3.95 -1.49 -4.79
CA HIS A 138 -5.24 -1.12 -4.21
C HIS A 138 -5.06 -0.45 -2.85
N ARG A 139 -4.30 -1.07 -1.95
CA ARG A 139 -4.02 -0.53 -0.61
C ARG A 139 -3.29 0.81 -0.65
N PHE A 140 -2.35 0.99 -1.59
CA PHE A 140 -1.64 2.26 -1.76
C PHE A 140 -2.57 3.40 -2.20
N ARG A 141 -3.55 3.11 -3.07
CA ARG A 141 -4.54 4.10 -3.53
C ARG A 141 -5.47 4.55 -2.41
N GLU A 142 -5.91 3.62 -1.56
CA GLU A 142 -6.80 3.88 -0.42
C GLU A 142 -6.05 4.43 0.82
N ALA A 143 -4.72 4.51 0.77
CA ALA A 143 -3.92 4.99 1.89
C ALA A 143 -3.83 6.52 1.95
N ASP A 144 -3.65 7.03 3.16
CA ASP A 144 -3.44 8.47 3.39
C ASP A 144 -2.11 8.93 2.79
N ALA A 145 -1.98 10.23 2.52
CA ALA A 145 -0.74 10.80 1.98
C ALA A 145 0.48 10.52 2.88
N GLY A 146 0.29 10.52 4.21
CA GLY A 146 1.35 10.16 5.17
C GLY A 146 1.77 8.70 5.07
N GLU A 147 0.81 7.76 5.03
CA GLU A 147 1.07 6.32 4.90
C GLU A 147 1.76 6.00 3.56
N ARG A 148 1.36 6.69 2.48
CA ARG A 148 2.03 6.58 1.18
C ARG A 148 3.48 7.03 1.26
N GLN A 149 3.75 8.18 1.87
CA GLN A 149 5.11 8.69 2.00
C GLN A 149 5.98 7.76 2.86
N GLU A 150 5.45 7.23 3.96
CA GLU A 150 6.14 6.25 4.80
C GLU A 150 6.54 5.01 4.01
N LEU A 151 5.64 4.48 3.17
CA LEU A 151 5.93 3.32 2.33
C LEU A 151 6.97 3.62 1.24
N LEU A 152 6.88 4.78 0.59
CA LEU A 152 7.86 5.19 -0.42
C LEU A 152 9.27 5.35 0.19
N ASN A 153 9.33 5.90 1.40
CA ASN A 153 10.59 6.00 2.16
C ASN A 153 11.11 4.60 2.53
N ALA A 154 10.24 3.69 2.98
CA ALA A 154 10.60 2.31 3.32
C ALA A 154 11.12 1.53 2.10
N ALA A 155 10.51 1.75 0.93
CA ALA A 155 10.92 1.18 -0.34
C ALA A 155 12.28 1.68 -0.85
N ARG A 156 12.89 2.67 -0.16
CA ARG A 156 14.16 3.32 -0.55
C ARG A 156 14.14 3.82 -2.01
N LEU A 157 12.96 4.17 -2.50
CA LEU A 157 12.79 4.74 -3.82
C LEU A 157 13.42 6.14 -3.79
N GLN A 158 14.64 6.26 -4.31
CA GLN A 158 15.28 7.56 -4.52
C GLN A 158 14.55 8.27 -5.67
N LEU A 159 13.38 8.83 -5.39
CA LEU A 159 12.58 9.58 -6.36
C LEU A 159 13.11 11.01 -6.38
N ALA A 160 13.84 11.36 -7.44
CA ALA A 160 14.28 12.72 -7.65
C ALA A 160 13.09 13.56 -8.12
N GLN A 161 12.60 14.44 -7.25
CA GLN A 161 11.52 15.37 -7.62
C GLN A 161 12.05 16.42 -8.60
N VAL A 162 11.35 16.60 -9.71
CA VAL A 162 11.68 17.64 -10.68
C VAL A 162 11.16 18.98 -10.16
N ALA A 163 12.07 19.94 -9.98
CA ALA A 163 11.70 21.28 -9.58
C ALA A 163 10.81 21.95 -10.67
N PRO A 164 9.77 22.72 -10.30
CA PRO A 164 8.88 23.36 -11.28
C PRO A 164 9.62 24.22 -12.31
N ALA A 165 10.67 24.93 -11.90
CA ALA A 165 11.50 25.75 -12.78
C ALA A 165 12.31 24.92 -13.79
N ALA A 166 12.71 23.70 -13.42
CA ALA A 166 13.47 22.79 -14.28
C ALA A 166 12.58 21.99 -15.24
N ARG A 167 11.26 22.03 -15.06
CA ARG A 167 10.30 21.20 -15.80
C ARG A 167 10.36 21.42 -17.31
N ALA A 168 10.35 22.67 -17.76
CA ALA A 168 10.44 22.98 -19.19
C ALA A 168 11.78 22.55 -19.79
N ALA A 169 12.88 22.74 -19.05
CA ALA A 169 14.21 22.31 -19.47
C ALA A 169 14.34 20.79 -19.55
N ALA A 170 13.77 20.07 -18.57
CA ALA A 170 13.80 18.61 -18.47
C ALA A 170 12.90 17.93 -19.51
N LEU A 171 11.68 18.43 -19.75
CA LEU A 171 10.70 17.76 -20.62
C LEU A 171 10.60 18.32 -22.04
N GLY A 172 11.04 19.55 -22.28
CA GLY A 172 10.88 20.21 -23.58
C GLY A 172 9.40 20.32 -23.95
N SER A 173 9.06 19.96 -25.19
CA SER A 173 7.67 19.93 -25.67
C SER A 173 6.79 18.92 -24.92
N GLY A 174 7.38 17.91 -24.26
CA GLY A 174 6.65 16.95 -23.44
C GLY A 174 6.08 17.54 -22.14
N ALA A 175 6.42 18.79 -21.79
CA ALA A 175 5.88 19.44 -20.60
C ALA A 175 4.35 19.64 -20.66
N GLU A 176 3.79 19.76 -21.87
CA GLU A 176 2.35 19.93 -22.14
C GLU A 176 1.53 18.66 -21.86
N PHE A 177 2.19 17.50 -21.79
CA PHE A 177 1.53 16.22 -21.47
C PHE A 177 1.00 16.17 -20.03
N TYR A 178 1.57 16.98 -19.13
CA TYR A 178 1.27 16.95 -17.69
C TYR A 178 0.59 18.24 -17.23
N ALA A 179 -0.16 18.19 -16.13
CA ALA A 179 -0.83 19.37 -15.61
C ALA A 179 0.19 20.38 -15.01
N PRO A 180 0.01 21.71 -15.14
CA PRO A 180 1.04 22.72 -14.85
C PRO A 180 1.68 22.66 -13.45
N HIS A 181 0.92 22.22 -12.44
CA HIS A 181 1.36 22.13 -11.04
C HIS A 181 1.53 20.69 -10.55
N GLU A 182 1.48 19.72 -11.46
CA GLU A 182 1.67 18.31 -11.14
C GLU A 182 3.11 18.05 -10.69
N GLN A 183 3.25 17.32 -9.57
CA GLN A 183 4.54 16.87 -9.08
C GLN A 183 5.04 15.73 -9.95
N LEU A 184 6.25 15.90 -10.50
CA LEU A 184 6.90 14.93 -11.37
C LEU A 184 8.14 14.38 -10.69
N PHE A 185 8.35 13.08 -10.87
CA PHE A 185 9.52 12.36 -10.38
C PHE A 185 10.32 11.84 -11.57
N GLU A 186 11.63 12.07 -11.55
CA GLU A 186 12.57 11.52 -12.52
C GLU A 186 13.04 10.14 -12.06
N VAL A 187 12.95 9.17 -12.96
CA VAL A 187 13.35 7.77 -12.72
C VAL A 187 13.91 7.15 -14.01
N ASP A 188 14.71 6.10 -13.88
CA ASP A 188 15.14 5.31 -15.05
C ASP A 188 13.94 4.64 -15.71
N PHE A 189 13.86 4.71 -17.04
CA PHE A 189 12.70 4.22 -17.79
C PHE A 189 12.46 2.71 -17.61
N GLU A 190 13.53 1.94 -17.35
CA GLU A 190 13.52 0.50 -17.10
C GLU A 190 12.67 0.12 -15.89
N ARG A 191 12.50 1.04 -14.93
CA ARG A 191 11.70 0.81 -13.72
C ARG A 191 10.21 1.04 -13.94
N VAL A 192 9.82 1.65 -15.06
CA VAL A 192 8.44 2.01 -15.42
C VAL A 192 8.06 1.54 -16.82
N LEU A 193 8.56 0.38 -17.25
CA LEU A 193 8.26 -0.20 -18.57
C LEU A 193 6.75 -0.32 -18.83
N ASP A 194 5.95 -0.64 -17.81
CA ASP A 194 4.49 -0.73 -17.92
C ASP A 194 3.84 0.61 -18.34
N LEU A 195 4.34 1.75 -17.84
CA LEU A 195 3.85 3.08 -18.22
C LEU A 195 4.37 3.51 -19.58
N VAL A 196 5.62 3.16 -19.89
CA VAL A 196 6.25 3.42 -21.19
C VAL A 196 5.52 2.70 -22.31
N ALA A 197 5.21 1.41 -22.13
CA ALA A 197 4.49 0.60 -23.11
C ALA A 197 3.11 1.17 -23.44
N ARG A 198 2.49 1.88 -22.49
CA ARG A 198 1.18 2.51 -22.63
C ARG A 198 1.26 3.98 -23.08
N SER A 199 2.46 4.50 -23.33
CA SER A 199 2.70 5.92 -23.64
C SER A 199 2.09 6.88 -22.60
N GLN A 200 2.13 6.49 -21.32
CA GLN A 200 1.57 7.29 -20.21
C GLN A 200 2.61 8.20 -19.53
N VAL A 201 3.87 8.15 -19.97
CA VAL A 201 4.96 8.96 -19.43
C VAL A 201 5.85 9.48 -20.55
N VAL A 202 6.42 10.66 -20.34
CA VAL A 202 7.41 11.27 -21.23
C VAL A 202 8.79 10.72 -20.91
N LEU A 203 9.52 10.36 -21.97
CA LEU A 203 10.89 9.89 -21.92
C LEU A 203 11.84 10.94 -22.49
N ARG A 204 12.97 11.18 -21.82
CA ARG A 204 14.06 11.98 -22.38
C ARG A 204 15.40 11.55 -21.79
N GLY A 205 16.39 11.34 -22.66
CA GLY A 205 17.76 11.03 -22.23
C GLY A 205 17.89 9.77 -21.37
N GLY A 206 17.07 8.75 -21.62
CA GLY A 206 17.04 7.52 -20.81
C GLY A 206 16.30 7.65 -19.47
N LYS A 207 15.69 8.81 -19.19
CA LYS A 207 14.87 9.05 -18.00
C LYS A 207 13.39 9.10 -18.36
N ALA A 208 12.57 8.64 -17.44
CA ALA A 208 11.12 8.75 -17.46
C ALA A 208 10.66 9.75 -16.40
N TYR A 209 9.67 10.55 -16.76
CA TYR A 209 9.05 11.51 -15.85
C TYR A 209 7.69 10.97 -15.42
N VAL A 210 7.54 10.65 -14.14
CA VAL A 210 6.35 9.99 -13.61
C VAL A 210 5.57 10.95 -12.73
N PRO A 211 4.26 11.16 -12.95
CA PRO A 211 3.44 11.97 -12.08
C PRO A 211 3.17 11.27 -10.75
N GLN A 212 2.86 12.04 -9.71
CA GLN A 212 2.57 11.50 -8.37
C GLN A 212 1.50 10.40 -8.38
N GLY A 213 0.50 10.49 -9.26
CA GLY A 213 -0.55 9.47 -9.40
C GLY A 213 -0.04 8.09 -9.83
N ASP A 214 1.05 8.07 -10.60
CA ASP A 214 1.60 6.84 -11.19
C ASP A 214 2.86 6.32 -10.49
N VAL A 215 3.31 6.97 -9.40
CA VAL A 215 4.40 6.48 -8.55
C VAL A 215 4.13 5.07 -8.01
N VAL A 216 2.85 4.69 -7.88
CA VAL A 216 2.46 3.33 -7.50
C VAL A 216 3.00 2.27 -8.47
N ALA A 217 3.23 2.61 -9.74
CA ALA A 217 3.79 1.67 -10.72
C ALA A 217 5.25 1.32 -10.39
N LEU A 218 6.05 2.29 -9.93
CA LEU A 218 7.42 2.07 -9.45
C LEU A 218 7.44 1.17 -8.23
N LEU A 219 6.54 1.42 -7.28
CA LEU A 219 6.42 0.60 -6.08
C LEU A 219 6.05 -0.85 -6.43
N VAL A 220 5.12 -1.04 -7.35
CA VAL A 220 4.73 -2.37 -7.83
C VAL A 220 5.89 -3.04 -8.56
N HIS A 221 6.69 -2.29 -9.33
CA HIS A 221 7.89 -2.83 -9.95
C HIS A 221 8.87 -3.36 -8.90
N GLU A 222 9.22 -2.55 -7.89
CA GLU A 222 10.13 -3.00 -6.81
C GLU A 222 9.55 -4.17 -6.02
N PHE A 223 8.24 -4.19 -5.78
CA PHE A 223 7.59 -5.28 -5.05
C PHE A 223 7.63 -6.63 -5.79
N ARG A 224 7.76 -6.62 -7.12
CA ARG A 224 7.82 -7.84 -7.94
C ARG A 224 9.21 -8.46 -8.00
N GLN A 225 10.25 -7.69 -7.72
CA GLN A 225 11.65 -8.14 -7.71
C GLN A 225 11.92 -8.98 -6.45
#